data_AF-A0A6A3UIN6-F1
#
_entry.id   AF-A0A6A3UIN6-F1
#
_cell.length_a   1.000
_cell.length_b   1.000
_cell.length_c   1.000
_cell.angle_alpha   90.00
_cell.angle_beta   90.00
_cell.angle_gamma   90.00
#
_symmetry.space_group_name_H-M   'P 1'
#
loop_
_entity.id
_entity.type
_entity.pdbx_description
1 polymer ?
#
loop_
_entity_poly.entity_id
_entity_poly.type
_entity_poly.pdbx_seq_one_letter_code
_entity_poly.pdbx_strand_id
1 'polypeptide(L)'
;MPAEEAAMTNQQVETTPNSAKAKPNKFVHTTAQQFRAMVMWLENPRNYKIIVGESTAGKSVAHGVGITKIEGFKRMACYVHGATMAHMSSTGVFDAALADPWSAQVCQSRWKSYFARYKSTRDKLKHQTGFGITAEMLAHGVTLEAMVNKSCP
;
A
#
# COMPACT_ATOMS: atom_id res chain seq x y z
N MET A 1 50.99 10.83 -41.88
CA MET A 1 49.73 10.33 -41.29
C MET A 1 48.88 11.56 -40.98
N PRO A 2 47.73 11.74 -41.62
CA PRO A 2 46.99 13.00 -41.59
C PRO A 2 46.16 13.12 -40.31
N ALA A 3 46.27 14.29 -39.67
CA ALA A 3 45.48 14.71 -38.54
C ALA A 3 44.10 15.22 -38.97
N GLU A 4 43.13 14.82 -38.18
CA GLU A 4 41.73 15.22 -38.06
C GLU A 4 41.52 16.72 -37.76
N GLU A 5 40.23 17.10 -37.74
CA GLU A 5 39.60 18.35 -37.28
C GLU A 5 39.44 19.50 -38.29
N ALA A 6 38.32 20.20 -38.37
CA ALA A 6 36.95 19.96 -37.91
C ALA A 6 36.07 21.03 -38.61
N ALA A 7 35.03 20.62 -39.32
CA ALA A 7 34.05 21.54 -39.89
C ALA A 7 32.84 21.65 -38.94
N MET A 8 32.60 22.85 -38.44
CA MET A 8 31.40 23.24 -37.71
C MET A 8 30.14 22.93 -38.54
N THR A 9 29.19 22.19 -37.96
CA THR A 9 27.78 22.25 -38.35
C THR A 9 26.93 22.51 -37.12
N ASN A 10 26.20 23.61 -37.23
CA ASN A 10 25.26 24.14 -36.27
C ASN A 10 23.94 23.37 -36.41
N GLN A 11 23.46 22.71 -35.36
CA GLN A 11 22.09 22.20 -35.30
C GLN A 11 21.45 22.59 -33.98
N GLN A 12 20.58 23.60 -34.07
CA GLN A 12 19.48 23.81 -33.14
C GLN A 12 18.58 22.56 -33.18
N VAL A 13 18.40 21.89 -32.04
CA VAL A 13 17.34 20.91 -31.86
C VAL A 13 16.31 21.49 -30.92
N GLU A 14 15.09 21.51 -31.45
CA GLU A 14 13.87 22.12 -30.95
C GLU A 14 13.51 21.64 -29.54
N THR A 15 13.39 22.59 -28.60
CA THR A 15 12.68 22.38 -27.34
C THR A 15 11.20 22.20 -27.61
N THR A 16 10.72 20.96 -27.59
CA THR A 16 9.29 20.65 -27.45
C THR A 16 8.98 20.39 -25.97
N PRO A 17 8.16 21.22 -25.29
CA PRO A 17 7.64 20.89 -23.98
C PRO A 17 6.32 20.14 -24.18
N ASN A 18 6.37 18.82 -24.32
CA ASN A 18 5.16 18.00 -24.33
C ASN A 18 5.13 17.05 -23.13
N SER A 19 5.20 17.65 -21.92
CA SER A 19 4.75 16.96 -20.71
C SER A 19 3.22 16.99 -20.72
N ALA A 20 2.61 16.11 -21.52
CA ALA A 20 1.21 15.78 -21.40
C ALA A 20 0.98 15.35 -19.95
N LYS A 21 0.30 16.21 -19.17
CA LYS A 21 -0.10 15.89 -17.79
C LYS A 21 -0.97 14.64 -17.87
N ALA A 22 -0.38 13.49 -17.56
CA ALA A 22 -1.11 12.25 -17.41
C ALA A 22 -2.25 12.52 -16.45
N LYS A 23 -3.49 12.29 -16.89
CA LYS A 23 -4.66 12.43 -16.02
C LYS A 23 -4.37 11.55 -14.78
N PRO A 24 -4.41 12.09 -13.56
CA PRO A 24 -4.13 11.30 -12.38
C PRO A 24 -5.09 10.11 -12.40
N ASN A 25 -4.52 8.92 -12.34
CA ASN A 25 -5.30 7.70 -12.37
C ASN A 25 -6.25 7.75 -11.18
N LYS A 26 -7.56 7.77 -11.43
CA LYS A 26 -8.58 8.05 -10.40
C LYS A 26 -8.55 7.05 -9.24
N PHE A 27 -7.87 5.92 -9.44
CA PHE A 27 -7.75 4.83 -8.48
C PHE A 27 -6.29 4.47 -8.27
N VAL A 28 -5.64 5.16 -7.34
CA VAL A 28 -4.33 4.73 -6.83
C VAL A 28 -4.54 3.48 -5.99
N HIS A 29 -4.15 2.33 -6.54
CA HIS A 29 -4.17 1.07 -5.81
C HIS A 29 -3.28 1.15 -4.57
N THR A 30 -3.74 0.55 -3.46
CA THR A 30 -2.90 0.37 -2.28
C THR A 30 -1.79 -0.61 -2.61
N THR A 31 -0.55 -0.23 -2.38
CA THR A 31 0.61 -1.09 -2.62
C THR A 31 0.76 -2.14 -1.51
N ALA A 32 1.49 -3.23 -1.80
CA ALA A 32 1.82 -4.24 -0.80
C ALA A 32 2.56 -3.64 0.42
N GLN A 33 3.48 -2.70 0.17
CA GLN A 33 4.19 -1.99 1.23
C GLN A 33 3.25 -1.20 2.14
N GLN A 34 2.24 -0.53 1.57
CA GLN A 34 1.24 0.19 2.35
C GLN A 34 0.40 -0.77 3.20
N PHE A 35 -0.03 -1.93 2.66
CA PHE A 35 -0.73 -2.94 3.45
C PHE A 35 0.14 -3.50 4.57
N ARG A 36 1.41 -3.80 4.29
CA ARG A 36 2.38 -4.25 5.30
C ARG A 36 2.50 -3.22 6.43
N ALA A 37 2.61 -1.93 6.11
CA ALA A 37 2.68 -0.87 7.10
C ALA A 37 1.39 -0.77 7.95
N MET A 38 0.21 -0.99 7.36
CA MET A 38 -1.04 -1.05 8.13
C MET A 38 -1.05 -2.21 9.12
N VAL A 39 -0.60 -3.39 8.70
CA VAL A 39 -0.53 -4.58 9.55
C VAL A 39 0.48 -4.38 10.68
N MET A 40 1.70 -3.91 10.38
CA MET A 40 2.72 -3.62 11.39
C MET A 40 2.24 -2.61 12.44
N TRP A 41 1.46 -1.60 12.03
CA TRP A 41 0.88 -0.66 12.98
C TRP A 41 -0.14 -1.32 13.93
N LEU A 42 -0.92 -2.28 13.42
CA LEU A 42 -1.92 -3.05 14.18
C LEU A 42 -1.33 -4.19 15.01
N GLU A 43 -0.13 -4.67 14.70
CA GLU A 43 0.58 -5.65 15.54
C GLU A 43 0.83 -5.12 16.95
N ASN A 44 0.88 -3.79 17.12
CA ASN A 44 0.84 -3.19 18.45
C ASN A 44 -0.57 -3.32 19.05
N PRO A 45 -0.75 -4.08 20.16
CA PRO A 45 -2.07 -4.32 20.74
C PRO A 45 -2.80 -3.05 21.15
N ARG A 46 -2.09 -1.98 21.52
CA ARG A 46 -2.71 -0.69 21.88
C ARG A 46 -3.40 -0.04 20.68
N ASN A 47 -2.75 -0.10 19.52
CA ASN A 47 -3.28 0.42 18.27
C ASN A 47 -4.46 -0.42 17.77
N TYR A 48 -4.33 -1.75 17.87
CA TYR A 48 -5.40 -2.67 17.53
C TYR A 48 -6.68 -2.39 18.34
N LYS A 49 -6.56 -2.20 19.66
CA LYS A 49 -7.68 -1.87 20.55
C LYS A 49 -8.43 -0.61 20.10
N ILE A 50 -7.71 0.43 19.69
CA ILE A 50 -8.32 1.67 19.15
C ILE A 50 -9.18 1.38 17.92
N ILE A 51 -8.69 0.54 16.99
CA ILE A 51 -9.39 0.25 15.74
C ILE A 51 -10.58 -0.69 15.93
N VAL A 52 -10.47 -1.65 16.85
CA VAL A 52 -11.58 -2.54 17.21
C VAL A 52 -12.67 -1.78 17.98
N GLY A 53 -12.32 -0.65 18.60
CA GLY A 53 -13.23 0.12 19.45
C GLY A 53 -13.32 -0.45 20.86
N GLU A 54 -12.30 -1.20 21.29
CA GLU A 54 -12.13 -1.53 22.70
C GLU A 54 -11.78 -0.25 23.46
N SER A 55 -12.35 -0.08 24.65
CA SER A 55 -12.14 1.12 25.46
C SER A 55 -10.63 1.31 25.70
N THR A 56 -10.06 2.35 25.09
CA THR A 56 -8.69 2.79 25.38
C THR A 56 -8.60 3.56 26.69
N ALA A 57 -9.74 3.93 27.24
CA ALA A 57 -9.92 4.39 28.59
C ALA A 57 -9.76 3.21 29.57
N GLY A 58 -8.77 3.28 30.46
CA GLY A 58 -8.82 2.51 31.70
C GLY A 58 -10.12 2.81 32.47
N LYS A 59 -10.51 1.94 33.41
CA LYS A 59 -11.77 1.99 34.19
C LYS A 59 -12.02 3.29 34.99
N SER A 60 -11.27 4.36 34.78
CA SER A 60 -11.25 5.57 35.59
C SER A 60 -10.87 6.81 34.76
N VAL A 61 -11.47 7.02 33.58
CA VAL A 61 -11.41 8.35 32.95
C VAL A 61 -12.82 8.85 32.67
N ALA A 62 -13.11 9.97 33.34
CA ALA A 62 -14.28 10.79 33.16
C ALA A 62 -14.52 11.10 31.67
N HIS A 63 -15.78 11.37 31.33
CA HIS A 63 -16.22 11.80 30.01
C HIS A 63 -15.18 12.67 29.30
N GLY A 64 -14.50 12.14 28.26
CA GLY A 64 -13.82 13.00 27.29
C GLY A 64 -12.46 12.57 26.71
N VAL A 65 -11.76 11.55 27.22
CA VAL A 65 -10.36 11.28 26.77
C VAL A 65 -10.14 9.84 26.26
N GLY A 66 -11.11 9.28 25.54
CA GLY A 66 -10.89 8.08 24.74
C GLY A 66 -10.37 8.47 23.35
N ILE A 67 -9.32 7.81 22.86
CA ILE A 67 -8.94 7.98 21.45
C ILE A 67 -10.07 7.38 20.60
N THR A 68 -10.69 8.22 19.78
CA THR A 68 -11.75 7.76 18.89
C THR A 68 -11.18 6.85 17.80
N LYS A 69 -12.02 5.95 17.28
CA LYS A 69 -11.66 5.06 16.17
C LYS A 69 -11.17 5.82 14.93
N ILE A 70 -11.78 6.96 14.62
CA ILE A 70 -11.38 7.80 13.47
C ILE A 70 -10.01 8.45 13.70
N GLU A 71 -9.71 8.88 14.92
CA GLU A 71 -8.38 9.37 15.29
C GLU A 71 -7.33 8.25 15.22
N GLY A 72 -7.71 7.02 15.60
CA GLY A 72 -6.88 5.83 15.36
C GLY A 72 -6.53 5.63 13.88
N PHE A 73 -7.52 5.73 12.99
CA PHE A 73 -7.28 5.64 11.55
C PHE A 73 -6.44 6.79 11.00
N LYS A 74 -6.55 8.00 11.58
CA LYS A 74 -5.67 9.13 11.25
C LYS A 74 -4.21 8.80 11.60
N ARG A 75 -3.96 8.28 12.81
CA ARG A 75 -2.62 7.87 13.25
C ARG A 75 -2.05 6.73 12.39
N MET A 76 -2.88 5.75 12.03
CA MET A 76 -2.46 4.68 11.12
C MET A 76 -2.10 5.24 9.74
N ALA A 77 -2.89 6.18 9.20
CA ALA A 77 -2.59 6.83 7.92
C ALA A 77 -1.24 7.55 7.94
N CYS A 78 -0.95 8.30 9.00
CA CYS A 78 0.34 8.97 9.17
C CYS A 78 1.51 7.95 9.21
N TYR A 79 1.33 6.85 9.95
CA TYR A 79 2.34 5.79 10.03
C TYR A 79 2.60 5.14 8.67
N VAL A 80 1.54 4.79 7.93
CA VAL A 80 1.64 4.19 6.60
C VAL A 80 2.35 5.12 5.63
N HIS A 81 2.01 6.41 5.65
CA HIS A 81 2.68 7.40 4.81
C HIS A 81 4.18 7.49 5.14
N GLY A 82 4.55 7.62 6.42
CA GLY A 82 5.95 7.65 6.84
C GLY A 82 6.72 6.39 6.43
N ALA A 83 6.14 5.21 6.62
CA ALA A 83 6.74 3.94 6.19
C ALA A 83 6.89 3.84 4.66
N THR A 84 5.94 4.41 3.92
CA THR A 84 5.98 4.45 2.44
C THR A 84 7.09 5.39 1.96
N MET A 85 7.21 6.58 2.55
CA MET A 85 8.28 7.54 2.23
C MET A 85 9.66 6.97 2.57
N ALA A 86 9.82 6.34 3.74
CA ALA A 86 11.07 5.68 4.11
C ALA A 86 11.47 4.57 3.11
N HIS A 87 10.48 3.77 2.67
CA HIS A 87 10.72 2.76 1.65
C HIS A 87 11.15 3.38 0.31
N MET A 88 10.48 4.42 -0.16
CA MET A 88 10.86 5.14 -1.40
C MET A 88 12.28 5.70 -1.33
N SER A 89 12.64 6.32 -0.19
CA SER A 89 13.99 6.84 0.03
C SER A 89 15.03 5.72 0.00
N SER A 90 14.71 4.55 0.54
CA SER A 90 15.62 3.39 0.55
C SER A 90 15.81 2.74 -0.82
N THR A 91 14.76 2.72 -1.66
CA THR A 91 14.82 2.12 -3.00
C THR A 91 15.26 3.10 -4.08
N GLY A 92 15.25 4.41 -3.79
CA GLY A 92 15.50 5.47 -4.77
C GLY A 92 14.37 5.65 -5.79
N VAL A 93 13.23 4.96 -5.62
CA VAL A 93 12.09 5.03 -6.53
C VAL A 93 11.00 5.90 -5.90
N PHE A 94 10.82 7.09 -6.44
CA PHE A 94 9.78 8.02 -6.00
C PHE A 94 8.50 7.87 -6.83
N ASP A 95 7.38 7.65 -6.16
CA ASP A 95 6.05 7.66 -6.77
C ASP A 95 5.21 8.78 -6.16
N ALA A 96 4.96 9.82 -6.95
CA ALA A 96 4.18 10.97 -6.54
C ALA A 96 2.75 10.60 -6.08
N ALA A 97 2.18 9.51 -6.61
CA ALA A 97 0.84 9.07 -6.24
C ALA A 97 0.74 8.50 -4.81
N LEU A 98 1.87 8.12 -4.21
CA LEU A 98 1.93 7.63 -2.83
C LEU A 98 2.57 8.64 -1.86
N ALA A 99 3.02 9.78 -2.39
CA ALA A 99 3.54 10.91 -1.61
C ALA A 99 2.44 11.64 -0.83
N ASP A 100 1.18 11.54 -1.26
CA ASP A 100 0.08 12.14 -0.54
C ASP A 100 -0.37 11.23 0.64
N PRO A 101 -0.43 11.76 1.88
CA PRO A 101 -0.94 11.00 3.00
C PRO A 101 -2.44 10.74 2.85
N TRP A 102 -2.89 9.55 3.27
CA TRP A 102 -4.31 9.24 3.26
C TRP A 102 -5.08 10.03 4.32
N SER A 103 -6.34 10.36 4.01
CA SER A 103 -7.28 10.75 5.05
C SER A 103 -7.66 9.56 5.94
N ALA A 104 -8.14 9.84 7.15
CA ALA A 104 -8.59 8.80 8.08
C ALA A 104 -9.71 7.91 7.47
N GLN A 105 -10.62 8.51 6.70
CA GLN A 105 -11.71 7.80 5.99
C GLN A 105 -11.16 6.86 4.91
N VAL A 106 -10.18 7.32 4.13
CA VAL A 106 -9.52 6.50 3.10
C VAL A 106 -8.78 5.33 3.74
N CYS A 107 -8.03 5.59 4.82
CA CYS A 107 -7.33 4.55 5.58
C CYS A 107 -8.31 3.51 6.14
N GLN A 108 -9.42 3.96 6.71
CA GLN A 108 -10.49 3.07 7.20
C GLN A 108 -11.10 2.21 6.09
N SER A 109 -11.40 2.80 4.92
CA SER A 109 -11.96 2.08 3.78
C SER A 109 -10.98 1.01 3.28
N ARG A 110 -9.71 1.38 3.07
CA ARG A 110 -8.64 0.48 2.64
C ARG A 110 -8.45 -0.68 3.63
N TRP A 111 -8.48 -0.40 4.94
CA TRP A 111 -8.38 -1.43 5.98
C TRP A 111 -9.55 -2.41 5.93
N LYS A 112 -10.79 -1.90 5.84
CA LYS A 112 -11.98 -2.75 5.77
C LYS A 112 -11.93 -3.69 4.56
N SER A 113 -11.56 -3.16 3.39
CA SER A 113 -11.42 -3.96 2.17
C SER A 113 -10.33 -5.02 2.30
N TYR A 114 -9.16 -4.65 2.85
CA TYR A 114 -8.05 -5.59 3.09
C TYR A 114 -8.45 -6.69 4.08
N PHE A 115 -9.03 -6.31 5.22
CA PHE A 115 -9.43 -7.25 6.25
C PHE A 115 -10.53 -8.23 5.78
N ALA A 116 -11.46 -7.77 4.95
CA ALA A 116 -12.45 -8.65 4.32
C ALA A 116 -11.77 -9.66 3.39
N ARG A 117 -10.81 -9.22 2.56
CA ARG A 117 -10.04 -10.07 1.66
C ARG A 117 -9.20 -11.10 2.43
N TYR A 118 -8.56 -10.68 3.52
CA TYR A 118 -7.84 -11.57 4.43
C TYR A 118 -8.77 -12.65 5.00
N LYS A 119 -9.93 -12.27 5.56
CA LYS A 119 -10.89 -13.25 6.11
C LYS A 119 -11.34 -14.26 5.07
N SER A 120 -11.68 -13.81 3.86
CA SER A 120 -12.09 -14.70 2.78
C SER A 120 -10.96 -15.63 2.35
N THR A 121 -9.74 -15.12 2.20
CA THR A 121 -8.56 -15.92 1.80
C THR A 121 -8.21 -16.95 2.88
N ARG A 122 -8.22 -16.55 4.15
CA ARG A 122 -8.01 -17.43 5.29
C ARG A 122 -9.06 -18.55 5.35
N ASP A 123 -10.32 -18.20 5.09
CA ASP A 123 -11.41 -19.18 5.10
C ASP A 123 -11.23 -20.23 3.98
N LYS A 124 -10.91 -19.79 2.76
CA LYS A 124 -10.57 -20.69 1.64
C LYS A 124 -9.36 -21.56 1.97
N LEU A 125 -8.35 -21.00 2.63
CA LEU A 125 -7.14 -21.73 3.04
C LEU A 125 -7.47 -22.82 4.06
N LYS A 126 -8.26 -22.48 5.07
CA LYS A 126 -8.69 -23.43 6.11
C LYS A 126 -9.47 -24.61 5.53
N HIS A 127 -10.35 -24.35 4.58
CA HIS A 127 -11.15 -25.40 3.94
C HIS A 127 -10.46 -26.06 2.74
N GLN A 128 -9.24 -25.63 2.38
CA GLN A 128 -8.49 -26.04 1.19
C GLN A 128 -9.31 -26.03 -0.11
N THR A 129 -10.36 -25.21 -0.16
CA THR A 129 -11.33 -25.15 -1.26
C THR A 129 -11.61 -23.69 -1.62
N GLY A 130 -12.09 -23.43 -2.84
CA GLY A 130 -12.46 -22.08 -3.27
C GLY A 130 -11.33 -21.20 -3.85
N PHE A 131 -10.13 -21.77 -4.07
CA PHE A 131 -9.06 -21.14 -4.85
C PHE A 131 -9.09 -21.47 -6.35
N GLY A 132 -9.91 -22.46 -6.76
CA GLY A 132 -10.02 -22.85 -8.17
C GLY A 132 -8.73 -23.42 -8.76
N ILE A 133 -7.91 -24.10 -7.95
CA ILE A 133 -6.68 -24.75 -8.45
C ILE A 133 -7.09 -25.94 -9.31
N THR A 134 -6.83 -25.86 -10.61
CA THR A 134 -7.08 -26.94 -11.57
C THR A 134 -5.89 -27.90 -11.63
N ALA A 135 -6.11 -29.10 -12.16
CA ALA A 135 -5.05 -30.09 -12.38
C ALA A 135 -3.93 -29.54 -13.30
N GLU A 136 -4.30 -28.71 -14.28
CA GLU A 136 -3.37 -28.01 -15.17
C GLU A 136 -2.51 -26.99 -14.41
N MET A 137 -3.11 -26.18 -13.54
CA MET A 137 -2.37 -25.23 -12.70
C MET A 137 -1.40 -25.93 -11.75
N LEU A 138 -1.79 -27.08 -11.20
CA LEU A 138 -0.91 -27.91 -10.37
C LEU A 138 0.25 -28.49 -11.19
N ALA A 139 -0.02 -28.95 -12.42
CA ALA A 139 1.00 -29.46 -13.35
C ALA A 139 2.00 -28.37 -13.78
N HIS A 140 1.56 -27.11 -13.84
CA HIS A 140 2.42 -25.94 -14.06
C HIS A 140 3.12 -25.43 -12.79
N GLY A 141 3.05 -26.17 -11.67
CA GLY A 141 3.76 -25.85 -10.43
C GLY A 141 3.11 -24.73 -9.60
N VAL A 142 1.85 -24.35 -9.88
CA VAL A 142 1.14 -23.37 -9.06
C VAL A 142 0.76 -24.01 -7.72
N THR A 143 1.33 -23.49 -6.65
CA THR A 143 1.06 -23.95 -5.29
C THR A 143 -0.12 -23.21 -4.66
N LEU A 144 -0.73 -23.83 -3.65
CA LEU A 144 -1.75 -23.18 -2.81
C LEU A 144 -1.23 -21.89 -2.18
N GLU A 145 0.04 -21.87 -1.75
CA GLU A 145 0.70 -20.70 -1.16
C GLU A 145 0.82 -19.54 -2.15
N ALA A 146 1.18 -19.81 -3.41
CA ALA A 146 1.22 -18.80 -4.45
C ALA A 146 -0.17 -18.18 -4.68
N MET A 147 -1.24 -18.98 -4.62
CA MET A 147 -2.62 -18.52 -4.75
C MET A 147 -3.09 -17.72 -3.54
N VAL A 148 -2.68 -18.10 -2.33
CA VAL A 148 -2.93 -17.33 -1.10
C VAL A 148 -2.24 -15.98 -1.18
N ASN A 149 -0.94 -15.94 -1.51
CA ASN A 149 -0.16 -14.71 -1.61
C ASN A 149 -0.71 -13.78 -2.71
N LYS A 150 -1.16 -14.33 -3.84
CA LYS A 150 -1.83 -13.55 -4.89
C LYS A 150 -3.17 -12.97 -4.43
N SER A 151 -3.92 -13.72 -3.61
CA SER A 151 -5.24 -13.31 -3.12
C SER A 151 -5.16 -12.30 -1.98
N CYS A 152 -4.16 -12.43 -1.11
CA CYS A 152 -3.91 -11.53 0.01
C CYS A 152 -2.39 -11.37 0.19
N PRO A 153 -1.76 -10.41 -0.51
CA PRO A 153 -0.33 -10.13 -0.40
C PRO A 153 0.02 -9.40 0.90
#